data_AF-A0A2M9PGC3-F1
#
_entry.id   AF-A0A2M9PGC3-F1
#
_cell.length_a   1.000
_cell.length_b   1.000
_cell.length_c   1.000
_cell.angle_alpha   90.00
_cell.angle_beta   90.00
_cell.angle_gamma   90.00
#
_symmetry.space_group_name_H-M   'P 1'
#
loop_
_entity.id
_entity.type
_entity.pdbx_description
1 polymer ?
#
loop_
_entity_poly.entity_id
_entity_poly.type
_entity_poly.pdbx_seq_one_letter_code
_entity_poly.pdbx_strand_id
1 'polypeptide(L)'
;MIVEALKRDGIDPATLGTLNASGKPMTIADLGPNTRQLVGAASRQGGEGRKLMEQFFENRTLGQFGRISDDLARGTGVRGEDFAATTGSVLQRRGADAAAGYPAAYAKQAPVLSENAFGILATPDGRRAVSTATRMMANKRAPVVDESGAYTVEMLDQIQRAMRDSANRASGARAGEMAGNLNAMREQFLTELPADLRSVMADYRSQSELLDALKAGREFFKGDAEALASAVQQMSPAERGMFRLGAVRELRGRVGAKLDSGDASGMFQNPAMRERLAAVFPDDVTLQRFVDSTATERAMQETRNAILKGSPTAQRLVDDAEFNGGALGEFAMDMATGGGGGVGVVKAVTNAALKGKDRFLQGVNEQVAGSVARTATNPDLGQVATQLGGPGVPALPYPVAPS
;
A
#
# COMPACT_ATOMS: atom_id res chain seq x y z
N MET A 1 -32.16 19.39 6.76
CA MET A 1 -31.27 19.40 5.56
C MET A 1 -30.49 18.10 5.30
N ILE A 2 -29.85 17.46 6.30
CA ILE A 2 -28.98 16.27 6.08
C ILE A 2 -29.74 15.09 5.45
N VAL A 3 -30.94 14.78 5.96
CA VAL A 3 -31.79 13.71 5.43
C VAL A 3 -32.16 13.94 3.96
N GLU A 4 -32.41 15.20 3.59
CA GLU A 4 -32.74 15.55 2.19
C GLU A 4 -31.54 15.38 1.27
N ALA A 5 -30.34 15.78 1.70
CA ALA A 5 -29.11 15.57 0.95
C ALA A 5 -28.83 14.08 0.73
N LEU A 6 -29.00 13.25 1.77
CA LEU A 6 -28.88 11.78 1.66
C LEU A 6 -29.89 11.20 0.66
N LYS A 7 -31.16 11.62 0.73
CA LYS A 7 -32.20 11.18 -0.21
C LYS A 7 -31.89 11.58 -1.65
N ARG A 8 -31.34 12.78 -1.88
CA ARG A 8 -30.89 13.24 -3.20
C ARG A 8 -29.70 12.43 -3.72
N ASP A 9 -28.86 11.92 -2.83
CA ASP A 9 -27.79 10.97 -3.14
C ASP A 9 -28.30 9.51 -3.31
N GLY A 10 -29.61 9.27 -3.15
CA GLY A 10 -30.21 7.94 -3.24
C GLY A 10 -29.95 7.05 -2.02
N ILE A 11 -29.56 7.64 -0.88
CA ILE A 11 -29.17 6.94 0.33
C ILE A 11 -30.27 7.05 1.37
N ASP A 12 -30.75 5.91 1.85
CA ASP A 12 -31.67 5.84 2.97
C ASP A 12 -30.90 5.99 4.30
N PRO A 13 -31.20 6.98 5.15
CA PRO A 13 -30.57 7.14 6.47
C PRO A 13 -30.57 5.87 7.33
N ALA A 14 -31.59 5.01 7.22
CA ALA A 14 -31.66 3.75 7.95
C ALA A 14 -30.54 2.76 7.56
N THR A 15 -29.97 2.91 6.35
CA THR A 15 -28.91 2.04 5.83
C THR A 15 -27.50 2.49 6.20
N LEU A 16 -27.34 3.67 6.81
CA LEU A 16 -26.01 4.21 7.12
C LEU A 16 -25.19 3.27 8.03
N GLY A 17 -25.85 2.52 8.93
CA GLY A 17 -25.19 1.54 9.79
C GLY A 17 -24.49 0.40 9.04
N THR A 18 -24.97 0.03 7.83
CA THR A 18 -24.34 -1.04 7.03
C THR A 18 -23.09 -0.56 6.29
N LEU A 19 -22.98 0.75 6.04
CA LEU A 19 -21.83 1.38 5.38
C LEU A 19 -20.61 1.53 6.31
N ASN A 20 -20.82 1.44 7.64
CA ASN A 20 -19.74 1.46 8.64
C ASN A 20 -18.84 0.20 8.60
N ALA A 21 -19.22 -0.82 7.82
CA ALA A 21 -18.50 -2.11 7.75
C ALA A 21 -17.09 -2.01 7.15
N SER A 22 -16.72 -0.89 6.52
CA SER A 22 -15.38 -0.72 5.91
C SER A 22 -14.25 -0.56 6.94
N GLY A 23 -14.56 -0.25 8.21
CA GLY A 23 -13.56 0.02 9.25
C GLY A 23 -12.73 1.29 9.01
N LYS A 24 -13.08 2.09 8.00
CA LYS A 24 -12.45 3.38 7.69
C LYS A 24 -13.28 4.52 8.28
N PRO A 25 -12.64 5.66 8.61
CA PRO A 25 -13.33 6.84 9.15
C PRO A 25 -14.11 7.60 8.06
N MET A 26 -15.01 6.89 7.38
CA MET A 26 -15.98 7.46 6.44
C MET A 26 -17.03 8.25 7.20
N THR A 27 -17.57 9.26 6.55
CA THR A 27 -18.61 10.14 7.07
C THR A 27 -19.69 10.34 6.04
N ILE A 28 -20.79 10.98 6.41
CA ILE A 28 -21.84 11.34 5.45
C ILE A 28 -21.31 12.18 4.28
N ALA A 29 -20.22 12.94 4.47
CA ALA A 29 -19.62 13.75 3.41
C ALA A 29 -18.95 12.93 2.29
N ASP A 30 -18.67 11.64 2.55
CA ASP A 30 -18.01 10.74 1.60
C ASP A 30 -19.01 9.94 0.77
N LEU A 31 -20.30 9.96 1.14
CA LEU A 31 -21.31 9.07 0.59
C LEU A 31 -21.87 9.52 -0.75
N GLY A 32 -21.90 10.82 -1.02
CA GLY A 32 -22.42 11.33 -2.28
C GLY A 32 -22.14 12.82 -2.54
N PRO A 33 -22.45 13.32 -3.74
CA PRO A 33 -22.20 14.70 -4.12
C PRO A 33 -23.04 15.70 -3.32
N ASN A 34 -24.31 15.44 -3.03
CA ASN A 34 -25.19 16.38 -2.33
C ASN A 34 -24.80 16.52 -0.85
N THR A 35 -24.54 15.39 -0.19
CA THR A 35 -24.01 15.37 1.19
C THR A 35 -22.66 16.07 1.29
N ARG A 36 -21.75 15.85 0.33
CA ARG A 36 -20.47 16.57 0.27
C ARG A 36 -20.63 18.08 0.08
N GLN A 37 -21.52 18.51 -0.81
CA GLN A 37 -21.83 19.92 -1.04
C GLN A 37 -22.39 20.59 0.21
N LEU A 38 -23.35 19.94 0.88
CA LEU A 38 -23.95 20.40 2.13
C LEU A 38 -22.87 20.64 3.21
N VAL A 39 -21.99 19.66 3.42
CA VAL A 39 -20.91 19.75 4.40
C VAL A 39 -19.89 20.81 4.00
N GLY A 40 -19.60 20.93 2.71
CA GLY A 40 -18.76 22.00 2.16
C GLY A 40 -19.32 23.39 2.41
N ALA A 41 -20.63 23.59 2.24
CA ALA A 41 -21.32 24.85 2.50
C ALA A 41 -21.34 25.19 3.99
N ALA A 42 -21.62 24.20 4.85
CA ALA A 42 -21.53 24.35 6.30
C ALA A 42 -20.12 24.78 6.76
N SER A 43 -19.07 24.15 6.23
CA SER A 43 -17.67 24.52 6.52
C SER A 43 -17.35 25.99 6.19
N ARG A 44 -17.94 26.52 5.11
CA ARG A 44 -17.70 27.90 4.66
C ARG A 44 -18.38 28.96 5.51
N GLN A 45 -19.41 28.61 6.29
CA GLN A 45 -20.04 29.55 7.21
C GLN A 45 -19.11 30.01 8.34
N GLY A 46 -18.03 29.26 8.61
CA GLY A 46 -17.04 29.61 9.64
C GLY A 46 -17.40 29.08 11.04
N GLY A 47 -16.88 29.75 12.07
CA GLY A 47 -17.13 29.39 13.46
C GLY A 47 -16.46 28.09 13.94
N GLU A 48 -17.00 27.51 15.01
CA GLU A 48 -16.47 26.27 15.61
C GLU A 48 -16.66 25.04 14.71
N GLY A 49 -17.77 24.99 13.95
CA GLY A 49 -18.04 23.88 13.03
C GLY A 49 -16.96 23.72 11.97
N ARG A 50 -16.47 24.83 11.41
CA ARG A 50 -15.34 24.82 10.47
C ARG A 50 -14.06 24.25 11.08
N LYS A 51 -13.69 24.72 12.28
CA LYS A 51 -12.48 24.25 12.98
C LYS A 51 -12.55 22.75 13.25
N LEU A 52 -13.73 22.27 13.65
CA LEU A 52 -13.99 20.87 13.91
C LEU A 52 -13.84 20.01 12.64
N MET A 53 -14.39 20.47 11.51
CA MET A 53 -14.22 19.80 10.21
C MET A 53 -12.76 19.82 9.73
N GLU A 54 -12.07 20.97 9.82
CA GLU A 54 -10.65 21.10 9.47
C GLU A 54 -9.80 20.10 10.26
N GLN A 55 -9.96 20.06 11.59
CA GLN A 55 -9.25 19.12 12.45
C GLN A 55 -9.55 17.66 12.08
N PHE A 56 -10.83 17.31 11.89
CA PHE A 56 -11.22 15.95 11.53
C PHE A 56 -10.60 15.51 10.20
N PHE A 57 -10.77 16.28 9.13
CA PHE A 57 -10.32 15.89 7.80
C PHE A 57 -8.78 15.88 7.68
N GLU A 58 -8.08 16.80 8.34
CA GLU A 58 -6.60 16.76 8.41
C GLU A 58 -6.12 15.52 9.18
N ASN A 59 -6.65 15.27 10.40
CA ASN A 59 -6.27 14.10 11.20
C ASN A 59 -6.57 12.79 10.47
N ARG A 60 -7.70 12.73 9.76
CA ARG A 60 -8.08 11.59 8.93
C ARG A 60 -7.06 11.32 7.82
N THR A 61 -6.60 12.37 7.13
CA THR A 61 -5.57 12.27 6.09
C THR A 61 -4.22 11.88 6.66
N LEU A 62 -3.82 12.40 7.83
CA LEU A 62 -2.59 11.98 8.51
C LEU A 62 -2.56 10.47 8.79
N GLY A 63 -3.72 9.89 9.14
CA GLY A 63 -3.85 8.45 9.34
C GLY A 63 -3.88 7.59 8.06
N GLN A 64 -3.93 8.19 6.86
CA GLN A 64 -4.08 7.47 5.59
C GLN A 64 -2.92 6.50 5.32
N PHE A 65 -1.69 6.91 5.61
CA PHE A 65 -0.50 6.06 5.45
C PHE A 65 -0.62 4.76 6.25
N GLY A 66 -1.04 4.87 7.51
CA GLY A 66 -1.25 3.73 8.40
C GLY A 66 -2.29 2.78 7.84
N ARG A 67 -3.47 3.30 7.49
CA ARG A 67 -4.57 2.48 6.95
C ARG A 67 -4.19 1.74 5.66
N ILE A 68 -3.58 2.43 4.70
CA ILE A 68 -3.11 1.80 3.45
C ILE A 68 -2.02 0.76 3.74
N SER A 69 -1.11 1.04 4.66
CA SER A 69 -0.05 0.09 5.06
C SER A 69 -0.65 -1.16 5.72
N ASP A 70 -1.66 -0.98 6.57
CA ASP A 70 -2.35 -2.08 7.25
C ASP A 70 -3.20 -2.91 6.27
N ASP A 71 -3.88 -2.25 5.32
CA ASP A 71 -4.61 -2.90 4.23
C ASP A 71 -3.66 -3.73 3.37
N LEU A 72 -2.49 -3.17 3.03
CA LEU A 72 -1.45 -3.86 2.28
C LEU A 72 -0.93 -5.08 3.07
N ALA A 73 -0.66 -4.92 4.36
CA ALA A 73 -0.19 -6.01 5.22
C ALA A 73 -1.24 -7.12 5.36
N ARG A 74 -2.52 -6.77 5.54
CA ARG A 74 -3.63 -7.74 5.58
C ARG A 74 -3.79 -8.49 4.25
N GLY A 75 -3.71 -7.78 3.13
CA GLY A 75 -3.91 -8.37 1.81
C GLY A 75 -2.74 -9.24 1.34
N THR A 76 -1.51 -8.88 1.71
CA THR A 76 -0.30 -9.61 1.30
C THR A 76 0.15 -10.66 2.33
N GLY A 77 -0.33 -10.57 3.57
CA GLY A 77 0.14 -11.38 4.69
C GLY A 77 1.55 -11.00 5.19
N VAL A 78 2.10 -9.87 4.73
CA VAL A 78 3.45 -9.41 5.09
C VAL A 78 3.38 -8.17 5.98
N ARG A 79 4.03 -8.23 7.14
CA ARG A 79 4.13 -7.11 8.08
C ARG A 79 5.47 -6.38 7.93
N GLY A 80 5.50 -5.13 8.37
CA GLY A 80 6.72 -4.30 8.29
C GLY A 80 7.90 -4.85 9.10
N GLU A 81 7.60 -5.51 10.22
CA GLU A 81 8.58 -6.13 11.13
C GLU A 81 9.29 -7.33 10.48
N ASP A 82 8.60 -8.02 9.56
CA ASP A 82 9.10 -9.21 8.87
C ASP A 82 10.34 -8.89 8.04
N PHE A 83 10.50 -7.65 7.56
CA PHE A 83 11.59 -7.31 6.66
C PHE A 83 12.96 -7.47 7.31
N ALA A 84 13.18 -6.80 8.44
CA ALA A 84 14.49 -6.77 9.09
C ALA A 84 14.83 -8.14 9.67
N ALA A 85 13.86 -8.79 10.32
CA ALA A 85 14.02 -10.11 10.90
C ALA A 85 14.31 -11.17 9.82
N THR A 86 13.51 -11.21 8.75
CA THR A 86 13.67 -12.21 7.68
C THR A 86 14.97 -11.99 6.92
N THR A 87 15.25 -10.76 6.48
CA THR A 87 16.49 -10.46 5.74
C THR A 87 17.73 -10.73 6.60
N GLY A 88 17.70 -10.32 7.88
CA GLY A 88 18.78 -10.56 8.83
C GLY A 88 19.03 -12.05 9.04
N SER A 89 17.98 -12.86 9.22
CA SER A 89 18.12 -14.30 9.39
C SER A 89 18.65 -15.01 8.14
N VAL A 90 18.22 -14.61 6.93
CA VAL A 90 18.74 -15.17 5.67
C VAL A 90 20.22 -14.81 5.50
N LEU A 91 20.60 -13.56 5.76
CA LEU A 91 22.01 -13.14 5.71
C LEU A 91 22.87 -13.84 6.76
N GLN A 92 22.35 -14.03 7.97
CA GLN A 92 23.07 -14.71 9.05
C GLN A 92 23.29 -16.19 8.72
N ARG A 93 22.25 -16.91 8.27
CA ARG A 93 22.39 -18.32 7.84
C ARG A 93 23.39 -18.43 6.70
N ARG A 94 23.27 -17.56 5.70
CA ARG A 94 24.22 -17.51 4.58
C ARG A 94 25.65 -17.23 5.02
N GLY A 95 25.84 -16.34 5.99
CA GLY A 95 27.16 -16.10 6.59
C GLY A 95 27.68 -17.31 7.34
N ALA A 96 26.85 -17.97 8.16
CA ALA A 96 27.23 -19.14 8.95
C ALA A 96 27.57 -20.36 8.07
N ASP A 97 26.71 -20.67 7.10
CA ASP A 97 26.91 -21.77 6.15
C ASP A 97 28.14 -21.52 5.29
N ALA A 98 28.37 -20.27 4.87
CA ALA A 98 29.59 -19.91 4.16
C ALA A 98 30.84 -20.03 5.05
N ALA A 99 30.77 -19.56 6.30
CA ALA A 99 31.89 -19.58 7.23
C ALA A 99 32.29 -20.99 7.69
N ALA A 100 31.32 -21.92 7.76
CA ALA A 100 31.59 -23.31 8.14
C ALA A 100 31.82 -24.22 6.92
N GLY A 101 30.95 -24.11 5.90
CA GLY A 101 30.92 -25.00 4.75
C GLY A 101 32.06 -24.77 3.76
N TYR A 102 32.36 -23.51 3.41
CA TYR A 102 33.41 -23.26 2.41
C TYR A 102 34.81 -23.64 2.91
N PRO A 103 35.26 -23.30 4.13
CA PRO A 103 36.56 -23.76 4.61
C PRO A 103 36.67 -25.29 4.65
N ALA A 104 35.61 -25.98 5.09
CA ALA A 104 35.58 -27.44 5.11
C ALA A 104 35.61 -28.06 3.70
N ALA A 105 34.95 -27.44 2.72
CA ALA A 105 35.00 -27.86 1.33
C ALA A 105 36.37 -27.55 0.69
N TYR A 106 36.92 -26.37 0.93
CA TYR A 106 38.19 -25.92 0.35
C TYR A 106 39.41 -26.68 0.90
N ALA A 107 39.31 -27.25 2.10
CA ALA A 107 40.35 -28.09 2.68
C ALA A 107 40.49 -29.48 2.01
N LYS A 108 39.58 -29.83 1.09
CA LYS A 108 39.61 -31.14 0.41
C LYS A 108 40.48 -31.11 -0.83
N GLN A 109 40.94 -32.29 -1.21
CA GLN A 109 41.72 -32.48 -2.43
C GLN A 109 40.88 -32.11 -3.66
N ALA A 110 41.51 -31.44 -4.63
CA ALA A 110 40.85 -31.08 -5.86
C ALA A 110 40.37 -32.33 -6.61
N PRO A 111 39.16 -32.32 -7.18
CA PRO A 111 38.76 -33.38 -8.10
C PRO A 111 39.64 -33.35 -9.36
N VAL A 112 39.88 -34.53 -9.93
CA VAL A 112 40.35 -34.61 -11.30
C VAL A 112 39.18 -34.27 -12.22
N LEU A 113 39.31 -33.17 -12.96
CA LEU A 113 38.29 -32.74 -13.92
C LEU A 113 38.24 -33.73 -15.10
N SER A 114 37.02 -34.04 -15.57
CA SER A 114 36.82 -34.85 -16.77
C SER A 114 37.21 -34.09 -18.05
N GLU A 115 37.38 -34.81 -19.16
CA GLU A 115 37.56 -34.18 -20.48
C GLU A 115 36.41 -33.23 -20.83
N ASN A 116 35.17 -33.55 -20.41
CA ASN A 116 34.01 -32.70 -20.62
C ASN A 116 34.14 -31.37 -19.87
N ALA A 117 34.59 -31.41 -18.61
CA ALA A 117 34.85 -30.21 -17.82
C ALA A 117 35.91 -29.33 -18.51
N PHE A 118 37.01 -29.92 -18.98
CA PHE A 118 38.04 -29.20 -19.73
C PHE A 118 37.49 -28.63 -21.04
N GLY A 119 36.64 -29.37 -21.75
CA GLY A 119 35.94 -28.89 -22.95
C GLY A 119 35.10 -27.66 -22.68
N ILE A 120 34.33 -27.65 -21.58
CA ILE A 120 33.54 -26.49 -21.13
C ILE A 120 34.46 -25.28 -20.86
N LEU A 121 35.53 -25.48 -20.09
CA LEU A 121 36.47 -24.41 -19.75
C LEU A 121 37.26 -23.88 -20.97
N ALA A 122 37.41 -24.70 -22.02
CA ALA A 122 38.08 -24.32 -23.26
C ALA A 122 37.23 -23.44 -24.18
N THR A 123 35.91 -23.36 -23.98
CA THR A 123 35.01 -22.47 -24.73
C THR A 123 35.35 -20.98 -24.50
N PRO A 124 34.94 -20.06 -25.40
CA PRO A 124 35.21 -18.63 -25.22
C PRO A 124 34.70 -18.08 -23.87
N ASP A 125 33.50 -18.46 -23.46
CA ASP A 125 32.93 -18.01 -22.18
C ASP A 125 33.52 -18.75 -20.98
N GLY A 126 33.87 -20.04 -21.13
CA GLY A 126 34.63 -20.79 -20.14
C GLY A 126 35.98 -20.14 -19.84
N ARG A 127 36.73 -19.74 -20.86
CA ARG A 127 38.02 -19.03 -20.70
C ARG A 127 37.86 -17.68 -20.01
N ARG A 128 36.79 -16.93 -20.30
CA ARG A 128 36.47 -15.67 -19.62
C ARG A 128 36.16 -15.90 -18.14
N ALA A 129 35.40 -16.95 -17.83
CA ALA A 129 35.10 -17.33 -16.45
C ALA A 129 36.39 -17.69 -15.69
N VAL A 130 37.27 -18.51 -16.29
CA VAL A 130 38.59 -18.84 -15.73
C VAL A 130 39.43 -17.59 -15.50
N SER A 131 39.54 -16.69 -16.48
CA SER A 131 40.31 -15.44 -16.34
C SER A 131 39.78 -14.55 -15.20
N THR A 132 38.45 -14.45 -15.07
CA THR A 132 37.80 -13.69 -14.00
C THR A 132 38.08 -14.33 -12.63
N ALA A 133 37.94 -15.65 -12.54
CA ALA A 133 38.22 -16.42 -11.34
C ALA A 133 39.69 -16.31 -10.91
N THR A 134 40.64 -16.45 -11.84
CA THR A 134 42.07 -16.28 -11.57
C THR A 134 42.38 -14.90 -10.99
N ARG A 135 41.76 -13.84 -11.52
CA ARG A 135 41.91 -12.48 -10.97
C ARG A 135 41.38 -12.37 -9.55
N MET A 136 40.23 -12.99 -9.26
CA MET A 136 39.66 -13.03 -7.91
C MET A 136 40.57 -13.80 -6.95
N MET A 137 41.10 -14.95 -7.35
CA MET A 137 42.05 -15.75 -6.56
C MET A 137 43.34 -14.98 -6.30
N ALA A 138 43.89 -14.30 -7.31
CA ALA A 138 45.08 -13.47 -7.15
C ALA A 138 44.86 -12.32 -6.16
N ASN A 139 43.71 -11.63 -6.23
CA ASN A 139 43.36 -10.58 -5.28
C ASN A 139 43.24 -11.09 -3.85
N LYS A 140 42.73 -12.31 -3.67
CA LYS A 140 42.64 -13.00 -2.38
C LYS A 140 43.97 -13.56 -1.89
N ARG A 141 45.00 -13.61 -2.76
CA ARG A 141 46.27 -14.34 -2.53
C ARG A 141 46.04 -15.83 -2.26
N ALA A 142 45.04 -16.41 -2.92
CA ALA A 142 44.70 -17.83 -2.81
C ALA A 142 45.31 -18.64 -3.98
N PRO A 143 45.71 -19.90 -3.74
CA PRO A 143 46.30 -20.74 -4.78
C PRO A 143 45.28 -21.14 -5.85
N VAL A 144 45.68 -21.00 -7.12
CA VAL A 144 44.85 -21.39 -8.28
C VAL A 144 44.89 -22.91 -8.49
N VAL A 145 46.05 -23.52 -8.28
CA VAL A 145 46.27 -24.96 -8.39
C VAL A 145 46.79 -25.53 -7.07
N ASP A 146 46.54 -26.80 -6.82
CA ASP A 146 47.10 -27.55 -5.71
C ASP A 146 48.50 -28.11 -6.04
N GLU A 147 49.06 -28.89 -5.11
CA GLU A 147 50.40 -29.50 -5.26
C GLU A 147 50.50 -30.48 -6.44
N SER A 148 49.36 -31.04 -6.90
CA SER A 148 49.30 -31.93 -8.06
C SER A 148 49.17 -31.19 -9.40
N GLY A 149 49.01 -29.86 -9.36
CA GLY A 149 48.75 -29.03 -10.53
C GLY A 149 47.27 -28.99 -10.95
N ALA A 150 46.37 -29.62 -10.19
CA ALA A 150 44.93 -29.56 -10.41
C ALA A 150 44.34 -28.26 -9.86
N TYR A 151 43.23 -27.77 -10.42
CA TYR A 151 42.56 -26.57 -9.89
C TYR A 151 42.04 -26.80 -8.47
N THR A 152 42.36 -25.90 -7.55
CA THR A 152 41.87 -26.00 -6.17
C THR A 152 40.34 -25.97 -6.12
N VAL A 153 39.75 -26.56 -5.07
CA VAL A 153 38.31 -26.52 -4.84
C VAL A 153 37.78 -25.07 -4.79
N GLU A 154 38.56 -24.13 -4.22
CA GLU A 154 38.22 -22.71 -4.23
C GLU A 154 38.24 -22.11 -5.65
N MET A 155 39.21 -22.47 -6.48
CA MET A 155 39.26 -22.03 -7.88
C MET A 155 38.02 -22.51 -8.66
N LEU A 156 37.59 -23.76 -8.46
CA LEU A 156 36.40 -24.31 -9.10
C LEU A 156 35.11 -23.56 -8.70
N ASP A 157 34.97 -23.20 -7.43
CA ASP A 157 33.87 -22.34 -6.94
C ASP A 157 33.92 -20.95 -7.59
N GLN A 158 35.10 -20.32 -7.70
CA GLN A 158 35.24 -19.02 -8.36
C GLN A 158 34.90 -19.06 -9.86
N ILE A 159 35.29 -20.12 -10.57
CA ILE A 159 34.94 -20.32 -11.98
C ILE A 159 33.42 -20.37 -12.14
N GLN A 160 32.73 -21.16 -11.31
CA GLN A 160 31.28 -21.27 -11.34
C GLN A 160 30.60 -19.92 -11.09
N ARG A 161 31.08 -19.16 -10.09
CA ARG A 161 30.56 -17.82 -9.78
C ARG A 161 30.74 -16.86 -10.95
N ALA A 162 31.89 -16.88 -11.61
CA ALA A 162 32.16 -16.06 -12.78
C ALA A 162 31.23 -16.42 -13.97
N MET A 163 30.90 -17.70 -14.16
CA MET A 163 29.90 -18.12 -15.17
C MET A 163 28.51 -17.56 -14.85
N ARG A 164 28.07 -17.65 -13.58
CA ARG A 164 26.78 -17.08 -13.11
C ARG A 164 26.74 -15.57 -13.32
N ASP A 165 27.78 -14.85 -12.91
CA ASP A 165 27.85 -13.40 -13.05
C ASP A 165 27.81 -12.97 -14.51
N SER A 166 28.42 -13.75 -15.41
CA SER A 166 28.37 -13.50 -16.85
C SER A 166 26.95 -13.67 -17.39
N ALA A 167 26.22 -14.71 -16.96
CA ALA A 167 24.82 -14.91 -17.33
C ALA A 167 23.94 -13.74 -16.87
N ASN A 168 24.13 -13.27 -15.63
CA ASN A 168 23.38 -12.16 -15.04
C ASN A 168 23.66 -10.80 -15.72
N ARG A 169 24.80 -10.65 -16.41
CA ARG A 169 25.17 -9.43 -17.14
C ARG A 169 24.80 -9.47 -18.62
N ALA A 170 24.20 -10.58 -19.09
CA ALA A 170 23.78 -10.67 -20.48
C ALA A 170 22.78 -9.55 -20.80
N SER A 171 23.00 -8.86 -21.92
CA SER A 171 22.21 -7.68 -22.29
C SER A 171 22.01 -7.59 -23.81
N GLY A 172 21.05 -6.79 -24.24
CA GLY A 172 20.67 -6.63 -25.65
C GLY A 172 19.65 -7.67 -26.15
N ALA A 173 19.40 -7.66 -27.46
CA ALA A 173 18.30 -8.41 -28.09
C ALA A 173 18.39 -9.95 -27.92
N ARG A 174 19.58 -10.49 -27.65
CA ARG A 174 19.82 -11.93 -27.42
C ARG A 174 20.14 -12.26 -25.95
N ALA A 175 19.84 -11.36 -25.01
CA ALA A 175 20.18 -11.53 -23.59
C ALA A 175 19.66 -12.85 -23.01
N GLY A 176 18.41 -13.23 -23.32
CA GLY A 176 17.79 -14.46 -22.83
C GLY A 176 18.51 -15.72 -23.33
N GLU A 177 18.82 -15.78 -24.62
CA GLU A 177 19.55 -16.89 -25.24
C GLU A 177 20.97 -17.01 -24.65
N MET A 178 21.69 -15.88 -24.54
CA MET A 178 23.03 -15.85 -23.96
C MET A 178 23.04 -16.29 -22.49
N ALA A 179 22.12 -15.79 -21.68
CA ALA A 179 21.98 -16.20 -20.28
C ALA A 179 21.62 -17.69 -20.17
N GLY A 180 20.73 -18.18 -21.03
CA GLY A 180 20.35 -19.59 -21.10
C GLY A 180 21.54 -20.51 -21.41
N ASN A 181 22.33 -20.18 -22.44
CA ASN A 181 23.52 -20.95 -22.81
C ASN A 181 24.58 -20.96 -21.71
N LEU A 182 24.83 -19.81 -21.06
CA LEU A 182 25.77 -19.70 -19.96
C LEU A 182 25.32 -20.50 -18.73
N ASN A 183 24.02 -20.48 -18.42
CA ASN A 183 23.46 -21.29 -17.34
C ASN A 183 23.55 -22.78 -17.64
N ALA A 184 23.25 -23.21 -18.87
CA ALA A 184 23.39 -24.61 -19.28
C ALA A 184 24.83 -25.10 -19.16
N MET A 185 25.79 -24.31 -19.63
CA MET A 185 27.22 -24.58 -19.48
C MET A 185 27.64 -24.71 -18.02
N ARG A 186 27.12 -23.82 -17.16
CA ARG A 186 27.37 -23.83 -15.72
C ARG A 186 26.81 -25.08 -15.04
N GLU A 187 25.59 -25.50 -15.38
CA GLU A 187 24.99 -26.72 -14.83
C GLU A 187 25.78 -27.97 -15.24
N GLN A 188 26.25 -28.04 -16.50
CA GLN A 188 27.15 -29.11 -16.94
C GLN A 188 28.50 -29.07 -16.21
N PHE A 189 29.05 -27.89 -15.91
CA PHE A 189 30.27 -27.78 -15.13
C PHE A 189 30.07 -28.21 -13.67
N LEU A 190 28.90 -27.91 -13.09
CA LEU A 190 28.57 -28.30 -11.73
C LEU A 190 28.59 -29.82 -11.54
N THR A 191 28.13 -30.63 -12.50
CA THR A 191 28.12 -32.11 -12.37
C THR A 191 29.49 -32.73 -12.17
N GLU A 192 30.54 -32.00 -12.57
CA GLU A 192 31.94 -32.41 -12.48
C GLU A 192 32.57 -32.09 -11.11
N LEU A 193 31.84 -31.37 -10.24
CA LEU A 193 32.32 -30.98 -8.92
C LEU A 193 32.04 -32.05 -7.84
N PRO A 194 32.87 -32.11 -6.77
CA PRO A 194 32.67 -33.03 -5.65
C PRO A 194 31.29 -32.82 -5.01
N ALA A 195 30.64 -33.90 -4.59
CA ALA A 195 29.25 -33.88 -4.10
C ALA A 195 29.05 -32.94 -2.89
N ASP A 196 30.04 -32.87 -2.02
CA ASP A 196 30.10 -32.02 -0.85
C ASP A 196 30.28 -30.54 -1.20
N LEU A 197 31.16 -30.19 -2.15
CA LEU A 197 31.27 -28.82 -2.65
C LEU A 197 29.96 -28.39 -3.32
N ARG A 198 29.38 -29.27 -4.14
CA ARG A 198 28.06 -29.04 -4.73
C ARG A 198 26.99 -28.79 -3.67
N SER A 199 26.99 -29.53 -2.57
CA SER A 199 26.04 -29.34 -1.46
C SER A 199 26.18 -27.96 -0.84
N VAL A 200 27.40 -27.55 -0.46
CA VAL A 200 27.66 -26.23 0.13
C VAL A 200 27.27 -25.11 -0.85
N MET A 201 27.57 -25.28 -2.13
CA MET A 201 27.21 -24.32 -3.18
C MET A 201 25.69 -24.27 -3.40
N ALA A 202 24.98 -25.39 -3.30
CA ALA A 202 23.53 -25.45 -3.45
C ALA A 202 22.82 -24.71 -2.30
N ASP A 203 23.27 -24.89 -1.06
CA ASP A 203 22.72 -24.19 0.10
C ASP A 203 22.91 -22.67 0.00
N TYR A 204 24.14 -22.25 -0.34
CA TYR A 204 24.46 -20.83 -0.56
C TYR A 204 23.70 -20.23 -1.75
N ARG A 205 23.54 -21.01 -2.83
CA ARG A 205 22.75 -20.63 -4.01
C ARG A 205 21.30 -20.41 -3.63
N SER A 206 20.68 -21.34 -2.91
CA SER A 206 19.29 -21.22 -2.45
C SER A 206 19.07 -19.94 -1.65
N GLN A 207 19.97 -19.61 -0.73
CA GLN A 207 19.89 -18.37 0.04
C GLN A 207 20.14 -17.11 -0.80
N SER A 208 20.97 -17.21 -1.84
CA SER A 208 21.18 -16.13 -2.79
C SER A 208 19.94 -15.89 -3.65
N GLU A 209 19.28 -16.96 -4.10
CA GLU A 209 18.01 -16.93 -4.84
C GLU A 209 16.91 -16.25 -4.02
N LEU A 210 16.83 -16.51 -2.70
CA LEU A 210 15.93 -15.78 -1.79
C LEU A 210 16.22 -14.26 -1.74
N LEU A 211 17.49 -13.86 -1.73
CA LEU A 211 17.88 -12.44 -1.73
C LEU A 211 17.68 -11.77 -3.08
N ASP A 212 17.88 -12.52 -4.18
CA ASP A 212 17.62 -12.08 -5.54
C ASP A 212 16.10 -11.89 -5.73
N ALA A 213 15.26 -12.80 -5.24
CA ALA A 213 13.82 -12.66 -5.22
C ALA A 213 13.37 -11.42 -4.40
N LEU A 214 13.96 -11.18 -3.22
CA LEU A 214 13.74 -9.96 -2.43
C LEU A 214 14.08 -8.70 -3.22
N LYS A 215 15.20 -8.71 -3.95
CA LYS A 215 15.63 -7.59 -4.78
C LYS A 215 14.66 -7.39 -5.95
N ALA A 216 14.29 -8.44 -6.67
CA ALA A 216 13.30 -8.41 -7.72
C ALA A 216 11.97 -7.83 -7.21
N GLY A 217 11.55 -8.23 -6.00
CA GLY A 217 10.41 -7.66 -5.29
C GLY A 217 10.50 -6.14 -5.12
N ARG A 218 11.65 -5.61 -4.69
CA ARG A 218 11.86 -4.15 -4.59
C ARG A 218 11.86 -3.45 -5.95
N GLU A 219 12.13 -4.17 -7.02
CA GLU A 219 12.22 -3.65 -8.38
C GLU A 219 10.96 -3.93 -9.21
N PHE A 220 9.89 -4.48 -8.63
CA PHE A 220 8.69 -4.93 -9.35
C PHE A 220 7.96 -3.84 -10.15
N PHE A 221 8.22 -2.57 -9.82
CA PHE A 221 7.70 -1.43 -10.59
C PHE A 221 8.39 -1.20 -11.93
N LYS A 222 9.54 -1.86 -12.18
CA LYS A 222 10.33 -1.75 -13.40
C LYS A 222 9.92 -2.84 -14.40
N GLY A 223 10.11 -2.54 -15.69
CA GLY A 223 9.87 -3.51 -16.75
C GLY A 223 8.39 -3.76 -17.05
N ASP A 224 8.14 -4.89 -17.71
CA ASP A 224 6.83 -5.32 -18.18
C ASP A 224 6.10 -6.21 -17.16
N ALA A 225 4.76 -6.09 -17.07
CA ALA A 225 3.96 -6.81 -16.08
C ALA A 225 3.82 -8.31 -16.41
N GLU A 226 3.75 -8.68 -17.68
CA GLU A 226 3.68 -10.08 -18.12
C GLU A 226 5.01 -10.80 -17.88
N ALA A 227 6.12 -10.12 -18.16
CA ALA A 227 7.46 -10.62 -17.84
C ALA A 227 7.65 -10.81 -16.33
N LEU A 228 7.15 -9.87 -15.52
CA LEU A 228 7.17 -9.98 -14.05
C LEU A 228 6.34 -11.18 -13.58
N ALA A 229 5.11 -11.32 -14.07
CA ALA A 229 4.22 -12.42 -13.70
C ALA A 229 4.85 -13.79 -14.05
N SER A 230 5.42 -13.91 -15.24
CA SER A 230 6.15 -15.10 -15.68
C SER A 230 7.34 -15.42 -14.76
N ALA A 231 8.12 -14.41 -14.38
CA ALA A 231 9.25 -14.59 -13.47
C ALA A 231 8.81 -15.05 -12.07
N VAL A 232 7.73 -14.47 -11.54
CA VAL A 232 7.19 -14.83 -10.22
C VAL A 232 6.58 -16.23 -10.20
N GLN A 233 5.97 -16.68 -11.31
CA GLN A 233 5.45 -18.05 -11.42
C GLN A 233 6.54 -19.12 -11.37
N GLN A 234 7.75 -18.80 -11.83
CA GLN A 234 8.90 -19.72 -11.80
C GLN A 234 9.57 -19.79 -10.42
N MET A 235 9.22 -18.89 -9.49
CA MET A 235 9.77 -18.86 -8.14
C MET A 235 9.17 -19.97 -7.25
N SER A 236 10.01 -20.58 -6.43
CA SER A 236 9.61 -21.44 -5.33
C SER A 236 8.72 -20.69 -4.31
N PRO A 237 7.96 -21.40 -3.46
CA PRO A 237 7.16 -20.76 -2.42
C PRO A 237 7.94 -19.81 -1.51
N ALA A 238 9.19 -20.16 -1.18
CA ALA A 238 10.05 -19.34 -0.33
C ALA A 238 10.54 -18.07 -1.07
N GLU A 239 10.94 -18.19 -2.33
CA GLU A 239 11.31 -17.04 -3.17
C GLU A 239 10.12 -16.10 -3.40
N ARG A 240 8.91 -16.62 -3.64
CA ARG A 240 7.68 -15.80 -3.74
C ARG A 240 7.41 -15.02 -2.46
N GLY A 241 7.65 -15.64 -1.29
CA GLY A 241 7.57 -14.95 0.00
C GLY A 241 8.56 -13.78 0.10
N MET A 242 9.81 -13.98 -0.31
CA MET A 242 10.83 -12.93 -0.32
C MET A 242 10.54 -11.83 -1.34
N PHE A 243 10.07 -12.21 -2.53
CA PHE A 243 9.61 -11.27 -3.55
C PHE A 243 8.51 -10.37 -2.99
N ARG A 244 7.46 -10.96 -2.39
CA ARG A 244 6.37 -10.22 -1.77
C ARG A 244 6.87 -9.29 -0.66
N LEU A 245 7.78 -9.76 0.18
CA LEU A 245 8.42 -8.96 1.22
C LEU A 245 9.13 -7.72 0.67
N GLY A 246 9.86 -7.88 -0.43
CA GLY A 246 10.54 -6.79 -1.13
C GLY A 246 9.56 -5.80 -1.75
N ALA A 247 8.52 -6.32 -2.42
CA ALA A 247 7.49 -5.52 -3.07
C ALA A 247 6.66 -4.70 -2.07
N VAL A 248 6.26 -5.30 -0.94
CA VAL A 248 5.52 -4.61 0.13
C VAL A 248 6.34 -3.49 0.75
N ARG A 249 7.65 -3.70 0.95
CA ARG A 249 8.55 -2.63 1.43
C ARG A 249 8.61 -1.46 0.45
N GLU A 250 8.79 -1.75 -0.83
CA GLU A 250 8.84 -0.72 -1.88
C GLU A 250 7.50 0.02 -2.00
N LEU A 251 6.38 -0.71 -1.97
CA LEU A 251 5.02 -0.14 -1.96
C LEU A 251 4.83 0.83 -0.81
N ARG A 252 5.16 0.43 0.43
CA ARG A 252 5.06 1.29 1.61
C ARG A 252 5.92 2.53 1.46
N GLY A 253 7.15 2.40 0.96
CA GLY A 253 8.04 3.54 0.69
C GLY A 253 7.41 4.56 -0.28
N ARG A 254 6.80 4.07 -1.36
CA ARG A 254 6.12 4.94 -2.35
C ARG A 254 4.83 5.58 -1.83
N VAL A 255 4.05 4.85 -1.04
CA VAL A 255 2.85 5.43 -0.40
C VAL A 255 3.28 6.59 0.51
N GLY A 256 4.31 6.40 1.34
CA GLY A 256 4.84 7.47 2.20
C GLY A 256 5.25 8.70 1.39
N ALA A 257 6.12 8.52 0.39
CA ALA A 257 6.60 9.62 -0.45
C ALA A 257 5.49 10.35 -1.24
N LYS A 258 4.44 9.63 -1.69
CA LYS A 258 3.32 10.24 -2.39
C LYS A 258 2.38 11.01 -1.47
N LEU A 259 2.20 10.58 -0.22
CA LEU A 259 1.36 11.30 0.72
C LEU A 259 1.93 12.67 1.09
N ASP A 260 3.27 12.77 1.17
CA ASP A 260 3.95 14.06 1.35
C ASP A 260 3.65 15.05 0.20
N SER A 261 3.40 14.53 -1.01
CA SER A 261 3.18 15.33 -2.22
C SER A 261 1.71 15.41 -2.67
N GLY A 262 0.78 14.67 -2.03
CA GLY A 262 -0.63 14.62 -2.44
C GLY A 262 -1.37 13.35 -2.01
N ASP A 263 -1.90 12.63 -3.00
CA ASP A 263 -2.74 11.44 -2.78
C ASP A 263 -2.04 10.18 -3.30
N ALA A 264 -1.75 9.23 -2.40
CA ALA A 264 -1.16 7.95 -2.76
C ALA A 264 -2.20 6.94 -3.29
N SER A 265 -3.48 7.10 -2.96
CA SER A 265 -4.51 6.10 -3.24
C SER A 265 -4.81 5.94 -4.73
N GLY A 266 -4.72 7.02 -5.51
CA GLY A 266 -4.96 7.01 -6.95
C GLY A 266 -4.02 6.09 -7.75
N MET A 267 -2.82 5.78 -7.25
CA MET A 267 -1.89 4.90 -7.99
C MET A 267 -2.39 3.46 -8.10
N PHE A 268 -3.19 3.01 -7.15
CA PHE A 268 -3.74 1.65 -7.09
C PHE A 268 -4.96 1.47 -8.01
N GLN A 269 -5.49 2.56 -8.56
CA GLN A 269 -6.61 2.53 -9.49
C GLN A 269 -6.17 2.33 -10.95
N ASN A 270 -4.88 2.49 -11.23
CA ASN A 270 -4.32 2.33 -12.57
C ASN A 270 -4.31 0.83 -12.99
N PRO A 271 -4.87 0.45 -14.15
CA PRO A 271 -4.86 -0.93 -14.65
C PRO A 271 -3.46 -1.57 -14.70
N ALA A 272 -2.47 -0.86 -15.24
CA ALA A 272 -1.09 -1.36 -15.35
C ALA A 272 -0.45 -1.60 -13.96
N MET A 273 -0.87 -0.82 -12.96
CA MET A 273 -0.44 -1.05 -11.58
C MET A 273 -1.13 -2.28 -10.99
N ARG A 274 -2.42 -2.49 -11.26
CA ARG A 274 -3.18 -3.65 -10.78
C ARG A 274 -2.64 -4.96 -11.33
N GLU A 275 -2.27 -5.00 -12.61
CA GLU A 275 -1.60 -6.17 -13.22
C GLU A 275 -0.30 -6.53 -12.49
N ARG A 276 0.52 -5.53 -12.13
CA ARG A 276 1.74 -5.76 -11.35
C ARG A 276 1.45 -6.21 -9.92
N LEU A 277 0.41 -5.67 -9.29
CA LEU A 277 0.01 -6.06 -7.94
C LEU A 277 -0.48 -7.51 -7.87
N ALA A 278 -1.04 -8.05 -8.96
CA ALA A 278 -1.42 -9.47 -9.03
C ALA A 278 -0.23 -10.41 -8.80
N ALA A 279 1.00 -10.00 -9.15
CA ALA A 279 2.22 -10.77 -8.86
C ALA A 279 2.65 -10.69 -7.38
N VAL A 280 2.16 -9.69 -6.62
CA VAL A 280 2.52 -9.46 -5.22
C VAL A 280 1.51 -10.13 -4.28
N PHE A 281 0.22 -10.01 -4.57
CA PHE A 281 -0.83 -10.55 -3.73
C PHE A 281 -0.92 -12.08 -3.86
N PRO A 282 -1.37 -12.79 -2.80
CA PRO A 282 -1.51 -14.24 -2.84
C PRO A 282 -2.66 -14.71 -3.73
N ASP A 283 -3.70 -13.88 -3.91
CA ASP A 283 -4.89 -14.19 -4.68
C ASP A 283 -5.64 -12.92 -5.12
N ASP A 284 -6.52 -13.07 -6.11
CA ASP A 284 -7.29 -11.94 -6.66
C ASP A 284 -8.30 -11.37 -5.67
N VAL A 285 -8.79 -12.16 -4.72
CA VAL A 285 -9.79 -11.70 -3.74
C VAL A 285 -9.15 -10.73 -2.75
N THR A 286 -7.96 -11.04 -2.25
CA THR A 286 -7.20 -10.15 -1.36
C THR A 286 -6.71 -8.90 -2.09
N LEU A 287 -6.32 -9.03 -3.37
CA LEU A 287 -6.00 -7.89 -4.22
C LEU A 287 -7.22 -6.97 -4.41
N GLN A 288 -8.38 -7.53 -4.78
CA GLN A 288 -9.58 -6.74 -5.05
C GLN A 288 -10.03 -6.00 -3.79
N ARG A 289 -10.03 -6.66 -2.63
CA ARG A 289 -10.31 -6.00 -1.33
C ARG A 289 -9.38 -4.83 -1.07
N PHE A 290 -8.08 -4.98 -1.36
CA PHE A 290 -7.12 -3.88 -1.22
C PHE A 290 -7.42 -2.73 -2.20
N VAL A 291 -7.72 -3.04 -3.46
CA VAL A 291 -8.08 -2.03 -4.47
C VAL A 291 -9.33 -1.25 -4.07
N ASP A 292 -10.38 -1.93 -3.61
CA ASP A 292 -11.62 -1.31 -3.14
C ASP A 292 -11.39 -0.45 -1.89
N SER A 293 -10.55 -0.97 -0.98
CA SER A 293 -10.14 -0.26 0.23
C SER A 293 -9.38 1.03 -0.10
N THR A 294 -8.51 1.03 -1.12
CA THR A 294 -7.82 2.25 -1.58
C THR A 294 -8.72 3.18 -2.38
N ALA A 295 -9.74 2.67 -3.10
CA ALA A 295 -10.76 3.50 -3.74
C ALA A 295 -11.57 4.28 -2.68
N THR A 296 -11.84 3.66 -1.54
CA THR A 296 -12.48 4.32 -0.40
C THR A 296 -11.60 5.44 0.18
N GLU A 297 -10.28 5.21 0.33
CA GLU A 297 -9.33 6.27 0.73
C GLU A 297 -9.31 7.43 -0.26
N ARG A 298 -9.42 7.12 -1.56
CA ARG A 298 -9.48 8.14 -2.60
C ARG A 298 -10.73 9.01 -2.46
N ALA A 299 -11.90 8.39 -2.28
CA ALA A 299 -13.14 9.13 -2.06
C ALA A 299 -13.05 10.04 -0.83
N MET A 300 -12.46 9.56 0.27
CA MET A 300 -12.23 10.39 1.47
C MET A 300 -11.29 11.57 1.22
N GLN A 301 -10.29 11.40 0.37
CA GLN A 301 -9.36 12.46 0.00
C GLN A 301 -10.00 13.48 -0.95
N GLU A 302 -10.84 13.03 -1.88
CA GLU A 302 -11.65 13.90 -2.74
C GLU A 302 -12.61 14.77 -1.90
N THR A 303 -13.26 14.17 -0.90
CA THR A 303 -14.08 14.91 0.08
C THR A 303 -13.28 15.98 0.82
N ARG A 304 -12.10 15.62 1.36
CA ARG A 304 -11.22 16.61 2.02
C ARG A 304 -10.89 17.77 1.08
N ASN A 305 -10.47 17.48 -0.15
CA ASN A 305 -10.08 18.51 -1.11
C ASN A 305 -11.27 19.41 -1.47
N ALA A 306 -12.47 18.84 -1.65
CA ALA A 306 -13.68 19.59 -1.97
C ALA A 306 -14.09 20.56 -0.85
N ILE A 307 -13.93 20.12 0.41
CA ILE A 307 -14.34 20.88 1.60
C ILE A 307 -13.27 21.91 2.01
N LEU A 308 -11.98 21.52 2.06
CA LEU A 308 -10.92 22.34 2.66
C LEU A 308 -10.12 23.19 1.67
N LYS A 309 -9.95 22.76 0.41
CA LYS A 309 -9.07 23.48 -0.54
C LYS A 309 -9.84 24.50 -1.37
N GLY A 310 -10.09 24.19 -2.63
CA GLY A 310 -10.49 25.17 -3.65
C GLY A 310 -11.45 24.55 -4.64
N SER A 311 -12.74 24.70 -4.38
CA SER A 311 -13.83 24.45 -5.33
C SER A 311 -14.14 25.74 -6.11
N PRO A 312 -14.68 25.67 -7.34
CA PRO A 312 -15.01 26.85 -8.13
C PRO A 312 -15.91 27.83 -7.38
N THR A 313 -15.54 29.11 -7.35
CA THR A 313 -16.27 30.17 -6.62
C THR A 313 -17.74 30.24 -7.03
N ALA A 314 -18.05 30.03 -8.30
CA ALA A 314 -19.42 30.07 -8.80
C ALA A 314 -20.32 28.99 -8.18
N GLN A 315 -19.82 27.75 -8.06
CA GLN A 315 -20.57 26.67 -7.43
C GLN A 315 -20.79 26.95 -5.94
N ARG A 316 -19.77 27.49 -5.25
CA ARG A 316 -19.87 27.83 -3.82
C ARG A 316 -20.98 28.83 -3.53
N LEU A 317 -21.16 29.85 -4.39
CA LEU A 317 -22.21 30.84 -4.21
C LEU A 317 -23.62 30.22 -4.27
N VAL A 318 -23.82 29.22 -5.15
CA VAL A 318 -25.09 28.50 -5.25
C VAL A 318 -25.30 27.61 -4.02
N ASP A 319 -24.29 26.80 -3.67
CA ASP A 319 -24.34 25.93 -2.50
C ASP A 319 -24.59 26.72 -1.20
N ASP A 320 -23.96 27.90 -1.06
CA ASP A 320 -24.08 28.76 0.11
C ASP A 320 -25.48 29.42 0.17
N ALA A 321 -26.04 29.81 -0.98
CA ALA A 321 -27.41 30.33 -1.04
C ALA A 321 -28.45 29.26 -0.66
N GLU A 322 -28.29 28.03 -1.16
CA GLU A 322 -29.15 26.90 -0.80
C GLU A 322 -29.00 26.55 0.69
N PHE A 323 -27.77 26.52 1.21
CA PHE A 323 -27.52 26.27 2.63
C PHE A 323 -28.18 27.33 3.51
N ASN A 324 -28.00 28.62 3.20
CA ASN A 324 -28.55 29.72 4.01
C ASN A 324 -30.08 29.71 4.01
N GLY A 325 -30.72 29.41 2.88
CA GLY A 325 -32.17 29.24 2.80
C GLY A 325 -32.66 28.06 3.63
N GLY A 326 -31.99 26.91 3.53
CA GLY A 326 -32.32 25.70 4.28
C GLY A 326 -32.10 25.84 5.79
N ALA A 327 -31.01 26.49 6.21
CA ALA A 327 -30.67 26.71 7.62
C ALA A 327 -31.74 27.54 8.35
N LEU A 328 -32.28 28.56 7.68
CA LEU A 328 -33.39 29.36 8.23
C LEU A 328 -34.67 28.54 8.39
N GLY A 329 -34.98 27.67 7.43
CA GLY A 329 -36.12 26.76 7.51
C GLY A 329 -35.99 25.76 8.66
N GLU A 330 -34.81 25.17 8.83
CA GLU A 330 -34.53 24.19 9.90
C GLU A 330 -34.60 24.83 11.29
N PHE A 331 -34.01 26.02 11.46
CA PHE A 331 -34.10 26.79 12.71
C PHE A 331 -35.55 27.18 13.05
N ALA A 332 -36.35 27.61 12.07
CA ALA A 332 -37.75 27.94 12.29
C ALA A 332 -38.58 26.71 12.71
N MET A 333 -38.29 25.54 12.14
CA MET A 333 -38.92 24.27 12.51
C MET A 333 -38.55 23.82 13.92
N ASP A 334 -37.27 23.87 14.30
CA ASP A 334 -36.79 23.50 15.64
C ASP A 334 -37.43 24.37 16.75
N MET A 335 -37.56 25.67 16.50
CA MET A 335 -38.26 26.58 17.42
C MET A 335 -39.76 26.23 17.54
N ALA A 336 -40.41 25.86 16.44
CA ALA A 336 -41.82 25.49 16.43
C ALA A 336 -42.10 24.17 17.16
N THR A 337 -41.20 23.19 17.07
CA THR A 337 -41.34 21.88 17.74
C THR A 337 -40.84 21.90 19.18
N GLY A 338 -39.92 22.79 19.54
CA GLY A 338 -39.36 22.97 20.89
C GLY A 338 -40.21 23.79 21.88
N GLY A 339 -41.47 24.13 21.54
CA GLY A 339 -42.41 24.81 22.44
C GLY A 339 -42.34 26.35 22.46
N GLY A 340 -41.53 26.98 21.60
CA GLY A 340 -41.44 28.44 21.45
C GLY A 340 -42.09 28.89 20.14
N GLY A 341 -43.34 29.35 20.18
CA GLY A 341 -44.17 29.69 19.01
C GLY A 341 -43.41 30.21 17.77
N GLY A 342 -43.28 29.36 16.74
CA GLY A 342 -42.50 29.59 15.52
C GLY A 342 -42.88 30.83 14.69
N VAL A 343 -44.01 31.48 15.02
CA VAL A 343 -44.46 32.76 14.42
C VAL A 343 -43.61 33.95 14.90
N GLY A 344 -42.91 33.84 16.04
CA GLY A 344 -42.10 34.93 16.63
C GLY A 344 -40.77 35.19 15.90
N VAL A 345 -40.12 34.16 15.36
CA VAL A 345 -38.81 34.26 14.70
C VAL A 345 -38.92 34.96 13.34
N VAL A 346 -39.96 34.65 12.58
CA VAL A 346 -40.25 35.32 11.29
C VAL A 346 -40.56 36.82 11.50
N LYS A 347 -41.21 37.17 12.62
CA LYS A 347 -41.45 38.57 13.03
C LYS A 347 -40.19 39.29 13.54
N ALA A 348 -39.25 38.58 14.16
CA ALA A 348 -37.98 39.14 14.62
C ALA A 348 -37.04 39.50 13.44
N VAL A 349 -37.03 38.68 12.39
CA VAL A 349 -36.27 38.93 11.15
C VAL A 349 -36.83 40.11 10.35
N THR A 350 -38.16 40.31 10.37
CA THR A 350 -38.83 41.41 9.67
C THR A 350 -38.72 42.75 10.40
N ASN A 351 -38.55 42.77 11.72
CA ASN A 351 -38.42 44.00 12.52
C ASN A 351 -36.96 44.42 12.82
N ALA A 352 -35.96 43.60 12.47
CA ALA A 352 -34.56 43.96 12.68
C ALA A 352 -34.09 44.96 11.59
N ALA A 353 -33.52 46.09 12.01
CA ALA A 353 -32.80 47.00 11.12
C ALA A 353 -31.74 46.22 10.31
N LEU A 354 -31.47 46.63 9.05
CA LEU A 354 -30.66 45.88 8.07
C LEU A 354 -29.36 45.25 8.66
N LYS A 355 -28.64 45.96 9.55
CA LYS A 355 -27.42 45.45 10.21
C LYS A 355 -27.66 44.36 11.28
N GLY A 356 -28.82 44.36 11.94
CA GLY A 356 -29.21 43.34 12.92
C GLY A 356 -29.66 42.04 12.27
N LYS A 357 -30.28 42.15 11.07
CA LYS A 357 -30.68 41.00 10.26
C LYS A 357 -29.47 40.17 9.86
N ASP A 358 -28.42 40.79 9.33
CA ASP A 358 -27.24 40.06 8.83
C ASP A 358 -26.51 39.31 9.95
N ARG A 359 -26.38 39.91 11.14
CA ARG A 359 -25.77 39.23 12.31
C ARG A 359 -26.62 38.09 12.85
N PHE A 360 -27.95 38.26 12.87
CA PHE A 360 -28.86 37.20 13.28
C PHE A 360 -28.79 36.01 12.32
N LEU A 361 -28.86 36.28 11.01
CA LEU A 361 -28.76 35.25 9.97
C LEU A 361 -27.41 34.53 10.04
N GLN A 362 -26.32 35.26 10.26
CA GLN A 362 -25.00 34.67 10.47
C GLN A 362 -24.98 33.74 11.69
N GLY A 363 -25.56 34.15 12.82
CA GLY A 363 -25.64 33.31 14.02
C GLY A 363 -26.45 32.02 13.81
N VAL A 364 -27.58 32.10 13.10
CA VAL A 364 -28.37 30.91 12.73
C VAL A 364 -27.56 29.98 11.83
N ASN A 365 -26.90 30.53 10.80
CA ASN A 365 -26.06 29.75 9.90
C ASN A 365 -24.91 29.07 10.64
N GLU A 366 -24.25 29.75 11.58
CA GLU A 366 -23.16 29.17 12.39
C GLU A 366 -23.66 28.04 13.31
N GLN A 367 -24.84 28.18 13.91
CA GLN A 367 -25.44 27.12 14.75
C GLN A 367 -25.80 25.87 13.93
N VAL A 368 -26.48 26.05 12.80
CA VAL A 368 -26.84 24.95 11.90
C VAL A 368 -25.59 24.31 11.31
N ALA A 369 -24.62 25.12 10.87
CA ALA A 369 -23.33 24.63 10.39
C ALA A 369 -22.57 23.84 11.46
N GLY A 370 -22.64 24.25 12.73
CA GLY A 370 -22.09 23.50 13.86
C GLY A 370 -22.77 22.14 14.08
N SER A 371 -24.09 22.06 13.89
CA SER A 371 -24.82 20.79 13.92
C SER A 371 -24.41 19.88 12.78
N VAL A 372 -24.40 20.40 11.55
CA VAL A 372 -23.92 19.68 10.36
C VAL A 372 -22.48 19.21 10.54
N ALA A 373 -21.61 20.03 11.12
CA ALA A 373 -20.22 19.66 11.44
C ALA A 373 -20.16 18.44 12.34
N ARG A 374 -20.87 18.44 13.48
CA ARG A 374 -20.85 17.32 14.43
C ARG A 374 -21.32 16.02 13.80
N THR A 375 -22.37 16.05 12.98
CA THR A 375 -22.85 14.86 12.26
C THR A 375 -21.89 14.45 11.15
N ALA A 376 -21.35 15.41 10.40
CA ALA A 376 -20.46 15.18 9.26
C ALA A 376 -19.05 14.74 9.62
N THR A 377 -18.63 14.91 10.88
CA THR A 377 -17.35 14.39 11.38
C THR A 377 -17.53 13.17 12.28
N ASN A 378 -18.75 12.65 12.43
CA ASN A 378 -18.98 11.41 13.17
C ASN A 378 -18.72 10.22 12.23
N PRO A 379 -17.65 9.43 12.44
CA PRO A 379 -17.39 8.26 11.62
C PRO A 379 -18.31 7.07 11.96
N ASP A 380 -19.01 7.11 13.10
CA ASP A 380 -20.01 6.10 13.44
C ASP A 380 -21.33 6.39 12.70
N LEU A 381 -21.40 5.88 11.47
CA LEU A 381 -22.58 6.03 10.62
C LEU A 381 -23.83 5.36 11.22
N GLY A 382 -23.69 4.40 12.15
CA GLY A 382 -24.83 3.82 12.87
C GLY A 382 -25.41 4.77 13.92
N GLN A 383 -24.56 5.50 14.63
CA GLN A 383 -25.01 6.60 15.50
C GLN A 383 -25.65 7.72 14.68
N VAL A 384 -25.07 8.07 13.53
CA VAL A 384 -25.67 9.07 12.62
C VAL A 384 -27.04 8.60 12.13
N ALA A 385 -27.19 7.33 11.74
CA ALA A 385 -28.49 6.75 11.37
C ALA A 385 -29.54 6.95 12.47
N THR A 386 -29.16 6.64 13.72
CA THR A 386 -30.04 6.79 14.89
C THR A 386 -30.43 8.24 15.13
N GLN A 387 -29.48 9.17 15.00
CA GLN A 387 -29.72 10.61 15.16
C GLN A 387 -30.66 11.16 14.07
N LEU A 388 -30.55 10.65 12.84
CA LEU A 388 -31.36 11.10 11.70
C LEU A 388 -32.73 10.41 11.60
N GLY A 389 -32.89 9.25 12.24
CA GLY A 389 -34.08 8.40 12.15
C GLY A 389 -35.06 8.47 13.35
N GLY A 390 -34.76 9.25 14.39
CA GLY A 390 -35.62 9.31 15.59
C GLY A 390 -36.81 10.26 15.45
N PRO A 391 -38.08 9.80 15.55
CA PRO A 391 -39.13 10.63 16.12
C PRO A 391 -38.93 10.70 17.63
N GLY A 392 -39.09 11.87 18.26
CA GLY A 392 -38.92 11.99 19.71
C GLY A 392 -39.84 11.04 20.48
N VAL A 393 -39.27 10.07 21.20
CA VAL A 393 -39.88 9.28 22.30
C VAL A 393 -38.73 8.80 23.20
N PRO A 394 -38.84 8.89 24.55
CA PRO A 394 -37.74 8.62 25.47
C PRO A 394 -37.32 7.15 25.42
N ALA A 395 -36.04 6.90 25.74
CA ALA A 395 -35.57 5.55 26.04
C ALA A 395 -36.40 4.97 27.19
N LEU A 396 -37.28 4.01 26.88
CA LEU A 396 -37.86 3.15 27.89
C LEU A 396 -36.73 2.30 28.50
N PRO A 397 -36.75 2.08 29.83
CA PRO A 397 -35.71 1.33 30.51
C PRO A 397 -35.72 -0.13 30.06
N TYR A 398 -34.51 -0.69 29.95
CA TYR A 398 -34.24 -2.09 29.67
C TYR A 398 -35.15 -3.06 30.45
N PRO A 399 -35.58 -4.18 29.85
CA PRO A 399 -36.24 -5.22 30.63
C PRO A 399 -35.22 -5.87 31.57
N VAL A 400 -35.51 -5.76 32.86
CA VAL A 400 -34.92 -6.60 33.90
C VAL A 400 -35.31 -8.05 33.58
N ALA A 401 -34.33 -8.94 33.51
CA ALA A 401 -34.58 -10.38 33.41
C ALA A 401 -35.36 -10.85 34.65
N PRO A 402 -36.42 -11.66 34.50
CA PRO A 402 -36.89 -12.45 35.62
C PRO A 402 -35.98 -13.67 35.80
N SER A 403 -35.67 -13.91 37.07
CA SER A 403 -34.91 -15.00 37.67
C SER A 403 -35.25 -16.40 37.17
#